data_AF-A0A6N2CZ76-F1
#
_entry.id   AF-A0A6N2CZ76-F1
#
_cell.length_a   1.000
_cell.length_b   1.000
_cell.length_c   1.000
_cell.angle_alpha   90.00
_cell.angle_beta   90.00
_cell.angle_gamma   90.00
#
_symmetry.space_group_name_H-M   'P 1'
#
loop_
_entity.id
_entity.type
_entity.pdbx_description
1 polymer ?
#
loop_
_entity_poly.entity_id
_entity_poly.type
_entity_poly.pdbx_seq_one_letter_code
_entity_poly.pdbx_strand_id
1 'polypeptide(L)'
;MYLFLDYLFIVFHSLLILFNVFGWLFPALRFWNFITLLMTGGSWFILGIFYGIGYCPLTDWHYMVLRELGETGMPPSYIQYILDRLLGIQITPLQADTVTVGVFFLALMASLYVNINAYRRRRELN
;
A
#
# COMPACT_ATOMS: atom_id res chain seq x y z
N MET A 1 -8.22 -17.36 16.82
CA MET A 1 -6.99 -16.54 16.76
C MET A 1 -6.73 -16.02 15.35
N TYR A 2 -6.61 -16.89 14.34
CA TYR A 2 -6.33 -16.47 12.95
C TYR A 2 -7.42 -15.62 12.29
N LEU A 3 -8.71 -15.83 12.60
CA LEU A 3 -9.80 -14.96 12.12
C LEU A 3 -9.62 -13.49 12.55
N PHE A 4 -9.17 -13.26 13.79
CA PHE A 4 -8.88 -11.91 14.26
C PHE A 4 -7.72 -11.28 13.47
N LEU A 5 -6.68 -12.07 13.18
CA LEU A 5 -5.55 -11.60 12.38
C LEU A 5 -5.96 -11.26 10.95
N ASP A 6 -6.82 -12.06 10.33
CA ASP A 6 -7.37 -11.78 9.00
C ASP A 6 -8.09 -10.42 8.95
N TYR A 7 -9.06 -10.18 9.85
CA TYR A 7 -9.72 -8.87 9.94
C TYR A 7 -8.75 -7.74 10.26
N LEU A 8 -7.77 -7.98 11.14
CA LEU A 8 -6.73 -7.00 11.45
C LEU A 8 -5.92 -6.63 10.21
N PHE A 9 -5.47 -7.61 9.41
CA PHE A 9 -4.73 -7.36 8.18
C PHE A 9 -5.56 -6.63 7.15
N ILE A 10 -6.83 -7.01 6.95
CA ILE A 10 -7.74 -6.31 6.03
C ILE A 10 -7.89 -4.84 6.43
N VAL A 11 -8.22 -4.57 7.69
CA VAL A 11 -8.44 -3.20 8.18
C VAL A 11 -7.14 -2.40 8.14
N PHE A 12 -6.05 -2.94 8.69
CA PHE A 12 -4.76 -2.26 8.75
C PHE A 12 -4.21 -1.95 7.36
N HIS A 13 -4.23 -2.93 6.46
CA HIS A 13 -3.68 -2.76 5.12
C HIS A 13 -4.55 -1.83 4.28
N SER A 14 -5.88 -1.88 4.42
CA SER A 14 -6.78 -0.92 3.76
C SER A 14 -6.53 0.51 4.25
N LEU A 15 -6.37 0.69 5.57
CA LEU A 15 -6.02 2.00 6.14
C LEU A 15 -4.64 2.47 5.66
N LEU A 16 -3.65 1.58 5.54
CA LEU A 16 -2.34 1.91 5.01
C LEU A 16 -2.40 2.33 3.53
N ILE A 17 -3.21 1.66 2.71
CA ILE A 17 -3.46 2.06 1.31
C ILE A 17 -4.07 3.46 1.27
N LEU A 18 -5.16 3.70 2.00
CA LEU A 18 -5.80 5.01 2.05
C LEU A 18 -4.85 6.09 2.56
N PHE A 19 -4.04 5.77 3.57
CA PHE A 19 -3.03 6.67 4.11
C PHE A 19 -1.94 6.98 3.08
N ASN A 20 -1.47 6.00 2.31
CA ASN A 20 -0.51 6.23 1.23
C ASN A 20 -1.10 7.13 0.13
N VAL A 21 -2.37 6.90 -0.24
CA VAL A 21 -3.05 7.64 -1.31
C VAL A 21 -3.41 9.08 -0.91
N PHE A 22 -3.85 9.32 0.32
CA PHE A 22 -4.41 10.61 0.75
C PHE A 22 -3.62 11.32 1.85
N GLY A 23 -2.66 10.66 2.51
CA GLY A 23 -1.96 11.19 3.67
C GLY A 23 -1.15 12.47 3.40
N TRP A 24 -0.75 12.70 2.15
CA TRP A 24 -0.04 13.92 1.73
C TRP A 24 -0.92 15.19 1.80
N LEU A 25 -2.24 15.06 1.79
CA LEU A 25 -3.18 16.19 1.91
C LEU A 25 -3.03 16.88 3.28
N PHE A 26 -2.79 16.11 4.35
CA PHE A 26 -2.79 16.59 5.72
C PHE A 26 -1.39 17.09 6.14
N PRO A 27 -1.21 18.39 6.49
CA PRO A 27 0.10 18.94 6.84
C PRO A 27 0.86 18.18 7.93
N ALA A 28 0.16 17.70 8.95
CA ALA A 28 0.75 16.95 10.07
C ALA A 28 1.23 15.54 9.68
N LEU A 29 0.68 14.95 8.62
CA LEU A 29 0.94 13.57 8.21
C LEU A 29 1.87 13.46 7.00
N ARG A 30 2.18 14.56 6.31
CA ARG A 30 3.00 14.58 5.08
C ARG A 30 4.34 13.85 5.20
N PHE A 31 5.04 14.05 6.31
CA PHE A 31 6.33 13.40 6.54
C PHE A 31 6.16 11.88 6.71
N TRP A 32 5.17 11.47 7.51
CA TRP A 32 4.85 10.07 7.74
C TRP A 32 4.35 9.38 6.46
N ASN A 33 3.48 10.03 5.69
CA ASN A 33 3.01 9.54 4.38
C ASN A 33 4.17 9.34 3.41
N PHE A 34 5.13 10.27 3.36
CA PHE A 34 6.30 10.11 2.51
C PHE A 34 7.15 8.91 2.94
N ILE A 35 7.39 8.73 4.24
CA ILE A 35 8.11 7.55 4.77
C ILE A 35 7.38 6.26 4.41
N THR A 36 6.06 6.18 4.60
CA THR A 36 5.31 4.95 4.31
C THR A 36 5.33 4.62 2.82
N LEU A 37 5.22 5.63 1.94
CA LEU A 37 5.37 5.44 0.49
C LEU A 37 6.77 4.92 0.12
N LEU A 38 7.83 5.44 0.75
CA LEU A 38 9.19 4.93 0.54
C LEU A 38 9.35 3.50 1.05
N MET A 39 8.76 3.15 2.19
CA MET A 39 8.79 1.78 2.72
C MET A 39 8.02 0.83 1.80
N THR A 40 6.85 1.23 1.29
CA THR A 40 6.07 0.46 0.33
C THR A 40 6.84 0.27 -0.98
N GLY A 41 7.37 1.35 -1.57
CA GLY A 41 8.21 1.26 -2.76
C GLY A 41 9.46 0.41 -2.52
N GLY A 42 10.12 0.59 -1.37
CA GLY A 42 11.26 -0.22 -0.95
C GLY A 42 10.91 -1.71 -0.88
N SER A 43 9.74 -2.07 -0.35
CA SER A 43 9.29 -3.46 -0.36
C SER A 43 9.11 -3.99 -1.79
N TRP A 44 8.48 -3.22 -2.68
CA TRP A 44 8.19 -3.67 -4.03
C TRP A 44 9.43 -3.78 -4.93
N PHE A 45 10.39 -2.87 -4.77
CA PHE A 45 11.56 -2.78 -5.64
C PHE A 45 12.81 -3.40 -5.02
N ILE A 46 13.07 -3.23 -3.72
CA ILE A 46 14.27 -3.78 -3.07
C ILE A 46 14.02 -5.23 -2.67
N LEU A 47 12.97 -5.49 -1.88
CA LEU A 47 12.63 -6.88 -1.52
C LEU A 47 12.12 -7.63 -2.75
N GLY A 48 11.47 -6.94 -3.69
CA GLY A 48 11.04 -7.56 -4.93
C GLY A 48 12.15 -8.09 -5.84
N ILE A 49 13.41 -7.65 -5.67
CA ILE A 49 14.55 -8.28 -6.36
C ILE A 49 14.75 -9.73 -5.88
N PHE A 50 14.46 -10.00 -4.60
CA PHE A 50 14.63 -11.32 -3.99
C PHE A 50 13.37 -12.18 -4.06
N TYR A 51 12.20 -11.56 -3.88
CA TYR A 51 10.92 -12.26 -3.70
C TYR A 51 9.93 -12.07 -4.87
N GLY A 52 10.24 -11.22 -5.85
CA GLY A 52 9.39 -10.87 -7.00
C GLY A 52 8.94 -9.41 -6.98
N ILE A 53 8.99 -8.74 -8.14
CA ILE A 53 8.62 -7.32 -8.27
C ILE A 53 7.18 -7.12 -7.76
N GLY A 54 6.98 -6.13 -6.88
CA GLY A 54 5.69 -5.88 -6.24
C GLY A 54 5.48 -6.62 -4.91
N TYR A 55 6.49 -7.34 -4.41
CA TYR A 55 6.40 -8.03 -3.13
C TYR A 55 6.12 -7.09 -1.96
N CYS A 56 5.13 -7.44 -1.15
CA CYS A 56 4.80 -6.75 0.10
C CYS A 56 4.80 -7.74 1.28
N PRO A 57 5.63 -7.53 2.33
CA PRO A 57 5.68 -8.40 3.50
C PRO A 57 4.33 -8.54 4.22
N LEU A 58 3.52 -7.48 4.22
CA LEU A 58 2.20 -7.50 4.85
C LEU A 58 1.22 -8.39 4.09
N THR A 59 1.27 -8.38 2.75
CA THR A 59 0.45 -9.27 1.91
C THR A 59 0.86 -10.72 2.11
N ASP A 60 2.15 -10.99 2.10
CA ASP A 60 2.69 -12.35 2.27
C ASP A 60 2.29 -12.94 3.64
N TRP A 61 2.46 -12.16 4.71
CA TRP A 61 2.03 -12.58 6.04
C TRP A 61 0.51 -12.77 6.13
N HIS A 62 -0.27 -11.87 5.54
CA HIS A 62 -1.71 -12.04 5.50
C HIS A 62 -2.11 -13.33 4.75
N TYR A 63 -1.46 -13.63 3.63
CA TYR A 63 -1.70 -14.87 2.89
C TYR A 63 -1.29 -16.11 3.68
N MET A 64 -0.25 -16.04 4.53
CA MET A 64 0.05 -17.11 5.47
C MET A 64 -1.10 -17.33 6.47
N VAL A 65 -1.66 -16.25 7.04
CA VAL A 65 -2.81 -16.34 7.95
C VAL A 65 -4.03 -16.96 7.26
N LEU A 66 -4.31 -16.60 6.02
CA LEU A 66 -5.40 -17.18 5.22
C LEU A 66 -5.20 -18.67 4.96
N ARG A 67 -3.97 -19.09 4.65
CA ARG A 67 -3.63 -20.52 4.50
C ARG A 67 -3.89 -21.32 5.77
N GLU A 68 -3.55 -20.76 6.94
CA GLU A 68 -3.85 -21.38 8.24
C GLU A 68 -5.37 -21.45 8.53
N LEU A 69 -6.17 -20.60 7.88
CA LEU A 69 -7.63 -20.66 7.90
C LEU A 69 -8.23 -21.64 6.87
N GLY A 70 -7.39 -22.28 6.05
CA GLY A 70 -7.79 -23.21 5.00
C GLY A 70 -8.10 -22.56 3.65
N GLU A 71 -7.89 -21.24 3.51
CA GLU A 71 -8.08 -20.53 2.25
C GLU A 71 -6.92 -20.81 1.30
N THR A 72 -7.25 -21.13 0.05
CA THR A 72 -6.27 -21.46 -1.00
C THR A 72 -6.55 -20.69 -2.28
N GLY A 73 -5.56 -20.57 -3.17
CA GLY A 73 -5.75 -19.90 -4.45
C GLY A 73 -5.88 -18.37 -4.38
N MET A 74 -5.35 -17.73 -3.33
CA MET A 74 -5.31 -16.26 -3.24
C MET A 74 -4.68 -15.66 -4.51
N PRO A 75 -5.25 -14.57 -5.04
CA PRO A 75 -4.74 -13.97 -6.26
C PRO A 75 -3.34 -13.38 -6.03
N PRO A 76 -2.51 -13.30 -7.08
CA PRO A 76 -1.16 -12.74 -6.97
C PRO A 76 -1.20 -11.24 -6.61
N SER A 77 -2.26 -10.53 -6.97
CA SER A 77 -2.44 -9.11 -6.63
C SER A 77 -3.28 -8.94 -5.37
N TYR A 78 -2.74 -8.23 -4.38
CA TYR A 78 -3.46 -7.96 -3.13
C TYR A 78 -4.65 -7.02 -3.33
N ILE A 79 -4.56 -6.07 -4.26
CA ILE A 79 -5.67 -5.17 -4.57
C ILE A 79 -6.82 -5.94 -5.22
N GLN A 80 -6.53 -6.91 -6.09
CA GLN A 80 -7.56 -7.82 -6.59
C GLN A 80 -8.26 -8.55 -5.44
N TYR A 81 -7.50 -9.10 -4.49
CA TYR A 81 -8.05 -9.79 -3.32
C TYR A 81 -8.95 -8.89 -2.47
N ILE A 82 -8.51 -7.67 -2.12
CA ILE A 82 -9.32 -6.75 -1.32
C ILE A 82 -10.58 -6.32 -2.05
N LEU A 83 -10.49 -6.01 -3.34
CA LEU A 83 -11.65 -5.54 -4.12
C LEU A 83 -12.70 -6.62 -4.28
N ASP A 84 -12.29 -7.86 -4.53
CA ASP A 84 -13.20 -8.99 -4.58
C ASP A 84 -13.81 -9.24 -3.21
N ARG A 85 -12.99 -9.29 -2.14
CA ARG A 85 -13.47 -9.62 -0.79
C ARG A 85 -14.35 -8.55 -0.16
N LEU A 86 -14.06 -7.26 -0.36
CA LEU A 86 -14.82 -6.16 0.27
C LEU A 86 -15.97 -5.65 -0.59
N LEU A 87 -15.80 -5.62 -1.91
CA LEU A 87 -16.74 -4.98 -2.84
C LEU A 87 -17.38 -5.97 -3.83
N GLY A 88 -16.92 -7.23 -3.87
CA GLY A 88 -17.36 -8.22 -4.87
C GLY A 88 -16.92 -7.87 -6.29
N ILE A 89 -15.90 -7.01 -6.46
CA ILE A 89 -15.45 -6.55 -7.77
C ILE A 89 -14.36 -7.49 -8.28
N GLN A 90 -14.67 -8.21 -9.35
CA GLN A 90 -13.72 -9.09 -10.02
C GLN A 90 -12.94 -8.33 -11.09
N ILE A 91 -11.65 -8.11 -10.84
CA ILE A 91 -10.70 -7.57 -11.81
C ILE A 91 -9.58 -8.57 -12.06
N THR A 92 -8.91 -8.44 -13.20
CA THR A 92 -7.73 -9.26 -13.49
C THR A 92 -6.52 -8.77 -12.67
N PRO A 93 -5.56 -9.66 -12.37
CA PRO A 93 -4.33 -9.25 -11.67
C PRO A 93 -3.61 -8.09 -12.37
N LEU A 94 -3.55 -8.13 -13.70
CA LEU A 94 -2.90 -7.08 -14.49
C LEU A 94 -3.58 -5.71 -14.32
N GLN A 95 -4.92 -5.68 -14.27
CA GLN A 95 -5.67 -4.45 -14.02
C GLN A 95 -5.39 -3.92 -12.61
N ALA A 96 -5.44 -4.81 -11.61
CA ALA A 96 -5.17 -4.47 -10.22
C ALA A 96 -3.76 -3.88 -10.06
N ASP A 97 -2.75 -4.54 -10.62
CA ASP A 97 -1.35 -4.12 -10.52
C ASP A 97 -1.10 -2.80 -11.25
N THR A 98 -1.67 -2.63 -12.46
CA THR A 98 -1.55 -1.38 -13.23
C THR A 98 -2.13 -0.20 -12.46
N VAL A 99 -3.32 -0.35 -11.90
CA VAL A 99 -3.97 0.69 -11.08
C VAL A 99 -3.14 0.97 -9.83
N THR A 100 -2.67 -0.08 -9.15
CA THR A 100 -1.87 0.01 -7.93
C THR A 100 -0.60 0.80 -8.16
N VAL A 101 0.16 0.45 -9.21
CA VAL A 101 1.41 1.12 -9.56
C VAL A 101 1.16 2.56 -10.00
N GLY A 102 0.15 2.80 -10.84
CA GLY A 102 -0.21 4.15 -11.29
C GLY A 102 -0.60 5.07 -10.13
N VAL A 103 -1.49 4.61 -9.25
CA VAL A 103 -1.93 5.37 -8.05
C VAL A 103 -0.76 5.59 -7.09
N PHE A 104 0.10 4.58 -6.89
CA PHE A 104 1.28 4.70 -6.03
C PHE A 104 2.23 5.79 -6.51
N PHE A 105 2.58 5.82 -7.81
CA PHE A 105 3.47 6.84 -8.35
C PHE A 105 2.85 8.23 -8.31
N LEU A 106 1.55 8.37 -8.60
CA LEU A 106 0.84 9.64 -8.46
C LEU A 106 0.88 10.15 -7.02
N ALA A 107 0.61 9.28 -6.04
CA ALA A 107 0.67 9.62 -4.63
C ALA A 107 2.09 10.00 -4.18
N LEU A 108 3.12 9.28 -4.65
CA LEU A 108 4.52 9.59 -4.38
C LEU A 108 4.93 10.96 -4.94
N MET A 109 4.54 11.27 -6.18
CA MET A 109 4.82 12.58 -6.80
C MET A 109 4.11 13.71 -6.06
N ALA A 110 2.83 13.53 -5.71
CA ALA A 110 2.07 14.50 -4.93
C ALA A 110 2.70 14.73 -3.54
N SER A 111 3.05 13.65 -2.84
CA SER A 111 3.70 13.70 -1.52
C SER A 111 5.05 14.42 -1.59
N LEU A 112 5.87 14.12 -2.59
CA LEU A 112 7.16 14.78 -2.81
C LEU A 112 6.99 16.27 -3.09
N TYR A 113 6.09 16.64 -4.01
CA TYR A 113 5.82 18.04 -4.36
C TYR A 113 5.40 18.86 -3.13
N VAL A 114 4.44 18.34 -2.36
CA VAL A 114 3.90 19.05 -1.21
C VAL A 114 4.95 19.17 -0.08
N ASN A 115 5.76 18.13 0.15
CA ASN A 115 6.86 18.19 1.13
C ASN A 115 7.94 19.20 0.72
N ILE A 116 8.36 19.21 -0.55
CA ILE A 116 9.35 20.17 -1.07
C ILE A 116 8.82 21.61 -0.97
N ASN A 117 7.57 21.85 -1.39
CA ASN A 117 6.96 23.18 -1.32
C ASN A 117 6.83 23.67 0.13
N ALA A 118 6.44 22.79 1.06
CA ALA A 118 6.39 23.12 2.48
C ALA A 118 7.77 23.46 3.05
N TYR A 119 8.81 22.73 2.66
CA TYR A 119 10.19 23.01 3.08
C TYR A 119 10.70 24.36 2.54
N ARG A 120 10.44 24.66 1.26
CA ARG A 120 10.82 25.94 0.64
C ARG A 120 10.21 27.14 1.36
N ARG A 121 8.90 27.11 1.63
CA ARG A 121 8.20 28.19 2.35
C ARG A 121 8.76 28.41 3.76
N ARG A 122 9.17 27.35 4.46
CA ARG A 122 9.80 27.49 5.80
C ARG A 122 11.18 28.14 5.74
N ARG A 123 11.95 27.92 4.67
CA ARG A 123 13.26 28.58 4.49
C ARG A 123 13.15 30.05 4.10
N GLU A 124 12.09 30.46 3.42
CA GLU A 124 11.85 31.87 3.06
C GLU A 124 11.43 32.73 4.26
N LEU A 125 10.91 32.11 5.32
CA LEU A 125 10.43 32.77 6.54
C LEU A 125 11.48 32.86 7.66
N ASN A 126 12.63 32.18 7.52
CA ASN A 126 13.74 32.16 8.48
C ASN A 126 14.93 32.94 7.94
#